data_AF-A0A957GAL8-F1
#
_entry.id   AF-A0A957GAL8-F1
#
_cell.length_a   1.000
_cell.length_b   1.000
_cell.length_c   1.000
_cell.angle_alpha   90.00
_cell.angle_beta   90.00
_cell.angle_gamma   90.00
#
_symmetry.space_group_name_H-M   'P 1'
#
loop_
_entity.id
_entity.type
_entity.pdbx_description
1 polymer ?
#
loop_
_entity_poly.entity_id
_entity_poly.type
_entity_poly.pdbx_seq_one_letter_code
_entity_poly.pdbx_strand_id
1 'polypeptide(L)'
;MISVFYLIIAAGLLAVTIWSISLLRRSFSLGALLMVLPTAALIYDNLIAGLGSTIGQGQLLQTLSVGRYLGHVFLPALWIYTALALAHRSGIAWPGRGWVRWGSWLLILLLTVAMIFTDLAGMSLVVEYEGDALRYVNENRFAGPPIAATTMTLLVIGLGVAVWRRSGWPWMAAGALFMLLAGTVLHAALGSVATNIGELLFATSLVATEAHVQAVERAQDKKSPGQ
;
A
#
# COMPACT_ATOMS: atom_id res chain seq x y z
N MET A 1 15.68 -11.30 -15.35
CA MET A 1 14.69 -10.59 -16.17
C MET A 1 13.82 -9.77 -15.24
N ILE A 2 13.84 -8.45 -15.40
CA ILE A 2 13.07 -7.48 -14.63
C ILE A 2 11.57 -7.66 -14.87
N SER A 3 11.16 -7.98 -16.12
CA SER A 3 9.76 -8.29 -16.45
C SER A 3 9.21 -9.45 -15.60
N VAL A 4 9.97 -10.54 -15.50
CA VAL A 4 9.63 -11.71 -14.67
C VAL A 4 9.58 -11.35 -13.18
N PHE A 5 10.48 -10.48 -12.70
CA PHE A 5 10.44 -9.99 -11.33
C PHE A 5 9.11 -9.28 -11.02
N TYR A 6 8.67 -8.37 -11.89
CA TYR A 6 7.37 -7.70 -11.75
C TYR A 6 6.21 -8.71 -11.69
N LEU A 7 6.22 -9.76 -12.53
CA LEU A 7 5.20 -10.81 -12.50
C LEU A 7 5.22 -11.62 -11.19
N ILE A 8 6.41 -11.87 -10.62
CA ILE A 8 6.56 -12.52 -9.31
C ILE A 8 5.98 -11.64 -8.21
N ILE A 9 6.25 -10.33 -8.23
CA ILE A 9 5.66 -9.39 -7.26
C ILE A 9 4.14 -9.33 -7.42
N ALA A 10 3.61 -9.27 -8.66
CA ALA A 10 2.17 -9.33 -8.93
C ALA A 10 1.53 -10.60 -8.34
N ALA A 11 2.18 -11.77 -8.51
CA ALA A 11 1.70 -13.03 -7.94
C ALA A 11 1.74 -13.03 -6.40
N GLY A 12 2.78 -12.47 -5.79
CA GLY A 12 2.87 -12.29 -4.34
C GLY A 12 1.76 -11.37 -3.81
N LEU A 13 1.55 -10.22 -4.44
CA LEU A 13 0.49 -9.28 -4.11
C LEU A 13 -0.90 -9.87 -4.33
N LEU A 14 -1.08 -10.75 -5.32
CA LEU A 14 -2.31 -11.51 -5.51
C LEU A 14 -2.57 -12.45 -4.33
N ALA A 15 -1.58 -13.21 -3.89
CA ALA A 15 -1.71 -14.07 -2.71
C ALA A 15 -2.07 -13.24 -1.45
N VAL A 16 -1.41 -12.10 -1.25
CA VAL A 16 -1.68 -11.17 -0.14
C VAL A 16 -3.10 -10.59 -0.24
N THR A 17 -3.55 -10.21 -1.43
CA THR A 17 -4.90 -9.69 -1.66
C THR A 17 -5.97 -10.76 -1.43
N ILE A 18 -5.73 -12.01 -1.86
CA ILE A 18 -6.64 -13.14 -1.57
C ILE A 18 -6.73 -13.37 -0.06
N TRP A 19 -5.59 -13.35 0.65
CA TRP A 19 -5.58 -13.46 2.11
C TRP A 19 -6.35 -12.31 2.76
N SER A 20 -6.13 -11.08 2.32
CA SER A 20 -6.83 -9.87 2.76
C SER A 20 -8.35 -9.98 2.55
N ILE A 21 -8.81 -10.42 1.38
CA ILE A 21 -10.23 -10.67 1.08
C ILE A 21 -10.80 -11.76 2.00
N SER A 22 -10.04 -12.82 2.29
CA SER A 22 -10.50 -13.88 3.20
C SER A 22 -10.73 -13.34 4.63
N LEU A 23 -9.90 -12.40 5.09
CA LEU A 23 -10.06 -11.72 6.39
C LEU A 23 -11.23 -10.75 6.37
N LEU A 24 -11.42 -10.02 5.28
CA LEU A 24 -12.56 -9.13 5.07
C LEU A 24 -13.90 -9.89 5.12
N ARG A 25 -13.96 -11.07 4.48
CA ARG A 25 -15.16 -11.93 4.48
C ARG A 25 -15.44 -12.56 5.85
N ARG A 26 -14.40 -12.74 6.67
CA ARG A 26 -14.48 -13.29 8.02
C ARG A 26 -15.01 -12.30 9.05
N SER A 27 -14.63 -11.03 8.92
CA SER A 27 -15.11 -9.94 9.77
C SER A 27 -15.02 -8.64 8.96
N PHE A 28 -16.17 -8.19 8.45
CA PHE A 28 -16.19 -7.01 7.61
C PHE A 28 -15.85 -5.77 8.45
N SER A 29 -14.84 -5.03 8.00
CA SER A 29 -14.56 -3.70 8.52
C SER A 29 -14.11 -2.80 7.37
N LEU A 30 -14.38 -1.49 7.50
CA LEU A 30 -13.92 -0.52 6.52
C LEU A 30 -12.38 -0.51 6.41
N GLY A 31 -11.67 -0.71 7.53
CA GLY A 31 -10.20 -0.81 7.53
C GLY A 31 -9.70 -1.99 6.70
N ALA A 32 -10.36 -3.16 6.79
CA ALA A 32 -10.01 -4.32 5.99
C ALA A 32 -10.36 -4.13 4.50
N LEU A 33 -11.48 -3.48 4.17
CA LEU A 33 -11.84 -3.18 2.78
C LEU A 33 -10.83 -2.22 2.14
N LEU A 34 -10.48 -1.14 2.85
CA LEU A 34 -9.53 -0.13 2.39
C LEU A 34 -8.08 -0.65 2.34
N MET A 35 -7.80 -1.81 2.94
CA MET A 35 -6.54 -2.52 2.78
C MET A 35 -6.47 -3.27 1.45
N VAL A 36 -7.59 -3.84 0.98
CA VAL A 36 -7.69 -4.63 -0.26
C VAL A 36 -7.51 -3.77 -1.50
N LEU A 37 -8.05 -2.55 -1.51
CA LEU A 37 -8.05 -1.71 -2.72
C LEU A 37 -6.62 -1.33 -3.18
N PRO A 38 -5.72 -0.84 -2.31
CA PRO A 38 -4.37 -0.49 -2.73
C PRO A 38 -3.55 -1.73 -3.07
N THR A 39 -3.74 -2.86 -2.39
CA THR A 39 -3.05 -4.12 -2.75
C THR A 39 -3.47 -4.60 -4.13
N ALA A 40 -4.75 -4.48 -4.50
CA ALA A 40 -5.22 -4.81 -5.84
C ALA A 40 -4.64 -3.88 -6.92
N ALA A 41 -4.48 -2.59 -6.62
CA ALA A 41 -3.86 -1.63 -7.52
C ALA A 41 -2.39 -1.99 -7.82
N LEU A 42 -1.66 -2.45 -6.80
CA LEU A 42 -0.27 -2.88 -6.96
C LEU A 42 -0.14 -4.16 -7.80
N ILE A 43 -1.12 -5.07 -7.74
CA ILE A 43 -1.17 -6.22 -8.67
C ILE A 43 -1.26 -5.71 -10.10
N TYR A 44 -2.18 -4.78 -10.36
CA TYR A 44 -2.35 -4.20 -11.69
C TYR A 44 -1.07 -3.51 -12.16
N ASP A 45 -0.44 -2.69 -11.31
CA ASP A 45 0.81 -2.02 -11.64
C ASP A 45 1.92 -3.00 -12.07
N ASN A 46 2.17 -3.99 -11.22
CA ASN A 46 3.21 -4.99 -11.46
C ASN A 46 2.88 -5.88 -12.65
N LEU A 47 1.61 -6.21 -12.87
CA LEU A 47 1.19 -7.00 -14.02
C LEU A 47 1.43 -6.25 -15.34
N ILE A 48 1.04 -4.98 -15.42
CA ILE A 48 1.27 -4.16 -16.62
C ILE A 48 2.77 -3.92 -16.84
N ALA A 49 3.54 -3.67 -15.78
CA ALA A 49 5.00 -3.52 -15.88
C ALA A 49 5.69 -4.81 -16.37
N GLY A 50 5.27 -5.97 -15.85
CA GLY A 50 5.80 -7.27 -16.23
C GLY A 50 5.42 -7.70 -17.65
N LEU A 51 4.21 -7.40 -18.10
CA LEU A 51 3.73 -7.72 -19.45
C LEU A 51 4.14 -6.69 -20.51
N GLY A 52 4.71 -5.56 -20.12
CA GLY A 52 4.94 -4.44 -21.02
C GLY A 52 5.75 -4.81 -22.26
N SER A 53 6.83 -5.59 -22.11
CA SER A 53 7.64 -6.03 -23.26
C SER A 53 6.92 -7.04 -24.16
N THR A 54 5.97 -7.82 -23.61
CA THR A 54 5.12 -8.74 -24.38
C THR A 54 4.03 -7.99 -25.14
N ILE A 55 3.47 -6.94 -24.55
CA ILE A 55 2.45 -6.08 -25.18
C ILE A 55 3.10 -5.22 -26.27
N GLY A 56 4.33 -4.76 -26.03
CA GLY A 56 5.06 -3.88 -26.93
C GLY A 56 4.68 -2.40 -26.78
N GLN A 57 5.48 -1.54 -27.43
CA GLN A 57 5.25 -0.10 -27.44
C GLN A 57 4.00 0.22 -28.26
N GLY A 58 3.17 1.14 -27.76
CA GLY A 58 2.02 1.64 -28.50
C GLY A 58 0.87 2.09 -27.59
N GLN A 59 -0.23 2.46 -28.24
CA GLN A 59 -1.41 3.04 -27.59
C GLN A 59 -1.98 2.13 -26.49
N LEU A 60 -1.99 0.81 -26.69
CA LEU A 60 -2.50 -0.14 -25.71
C LEU A 60 -1.74 -0.08 -24.39
N LEU A 61 -0.40 -0.25 -24.43
CA LEU A 61 0.42 -0.20 -23.22
C LEU A 61 0.41 1.19 -22.57
N GLN A 62 0.34 2.25 -23.37
CA GLN A 62 0.22 3.62 -22.87
C GLN A 62 -1.10 3.81 -22.10
N THR A 63 -2.24 3.39 -22.64
CA THR A 63 -3.55 3.48 -21.98
C THR A 63 -3.61 2.62 -20.71
N LEU A 64 -3.07 1.40 -20.74
CA LEU A 64 -2.95 0.57 -19.53
C LEU A 64 -2.06 1.24 -18.48
N SER A 65 -1.01 1.93 -18.91
CA SER A 65 -0.12 2.66 -18.00
C SER A 65 -0.81 3.82 -17.29
N VAL A 66 -1.77 4.50 -17.94
CA VAL A 66 -2.61 5.51 -17.25
C VAL A 66 -3.31 4.91 -16.04
N GLY A 67 -3.84 3.68 -16.15
CA GLY A 67 -4.48 2.97 -15.04
C GLY A 67 -3.54 2.78 -13.84
N ARG A 68 -2.25 2.56 -14.09
CA ARG A 68 -1.22 2.42 -13.05
C ARG A 68 -1.05 3.70 -12.24
N TYR A 69 -0.98 4.84 -12.93
CA TYR A 69 -0.87 6.17 -12.32
C TYR A 69 -2.12 6.51 -11.51
N LEU A 70 -3.31 6.22 -12.03
CA LEU A 70 -4.55 6.40 -11.27
C LEU A 70 -4.54 5.55 -9.99
N GLY A 71 -4.14 4.29 -10.08
CA GLY A 71 -3.99 3.41 -8.91
C GLY A 71 -3.07 4.01 -7.85
N HIS A 72 -1.89 4.49 -8.25
CA HIS A 72 -0.90 5.09 -7.35
C HIS A 72 -1.30 6.44 -6.76
N VAL A 73 -2.19 7.19 -7.41
CA VAL A 73 -2.64 8.50 -6.93
C VAL A 73 -3.80 8.37 -5.95
N PHE A 74 -4.77 7.50 -6.25
CA PHE A 74 -6.04 7.47 -5.51
C PHE A 74 -6.05 6.49 -4.34
N LEU A 75 -5.23 5.43 -4.37
CA LEU A 75 -5.41 4.29 -3.46
C LEU A 75 -4.40 4.22 -2.31
N PRO A 76 -3.09 4.53 -2.45
CA PRO A 76 -2.11 4.30 -1.37
C PRO A 76 -2.44 4.99 -0.05
N ALA A 77 -3.01 6.21 -0.09
CA ALA A 77 -3.37 6.94 1.11
C ALA A 77 -4.43 6.21 1.97
N LEU A 78 -5.24 5.31 1.38
CA LEU A 78 -6.26 4.54 2.10
C LEU A 78 -5.68 3.64 3.20
N TRP A 79 -4.41 3.22 3.07
CA TRP A 79 -3.72 2.47 4.12
C TRP A 79 -3.56 3.24 5.44
N ILE A 80 -3.65 4.58 5.42
CA ILE A 80 -3.71 5.39 6.66
C ILE A 80 -4.92 4.98 7.50
N TYR A 81 -6.09 4.85 6.87
CA TYR A 81 -7.30 4.44 7.58
C TYR A 81 -7.21 3.01 8.08
N THR A 82 -6.67 2.09 7.27
CA THR A 82 -6.40 0.71 7.68
C THR A 82 -5.53 0.66 8.93
N ALA A 83 -4.38 1.34 8.93
CA ALA A 83 -3.47 1.35 10.08
C ALA A 83 -4.11 1.95 11.33
N LEU A 84 -4.92 3.01 11.17
CA LEU A 84 -5.67 3.61 12.27
C LEU A 84 -6.71 2.64 12.85
N ALA A 85 -7.43 1.93 11.99
CA ALA A 85 -8.41 0.93 12.41
C ALA A 85 -7.74 -0.23 13.16
N LEU A 86 -6.60 -0.71 12.67
CA LEU A 86 -5.79 -1.76 13.32
C LEU A 86 -5.27 -1.29 14.69
N ALA A 87 -4.76 -0.06 14.77
CA ALA A 87 -4.32 0.54 16.02
C ALA A 87 -5.44 0.61 17.05
N HIS A 88 -6.59 1.11 16.64
CA HIS A 88 -7.76 1.20 17.50
C HIS A 88 -8.22 -0.18 18.00
N ARG A 89 -8.33 -1.17 17.10
CA ARG A 89 -8.74 -2.54 17.45
C ARG A 89 -7.70 -3.30 18.29
N SER A 90 -6.44 -2.87 18.25
CA SER A 90 -5.39 -3.35 19.16
C SER A 90 -5.49 -2.73 20.56
N GLY A 91 -6.52 -1.93 20.84
CA GLY A 91 -6.77 -1.33 22.16
C GLY A 91 -6.09 0.02 22.38
N ILE A 92 -5.69 0.72 21.32
CA ILE A 92 -5.23 2.10 21.39
C ILE A 92 -6.45 3.03 21.40
N ALA A 93 -6.70 3.67 22.54
CA ALA A 93 -7.80 4.62 22.71
C ALA A 93 -7.35 6.03 22.32
N TRP A 94 -8.22 6.74 21.60
CA TRP A 94 -8.02 8.14 21.25
C TRP A 94 -9.07 9.00 21.97
N PRO A 95 -8.68 10.03 22.72
CA PRO A 95 -9.61 11.05 23.18
C PRO A 95 -10.27 11.69 21.96
N GLY A 96 -11.61 11.61 21.84
CA GLY A 96 -12.33 12.19 20.70
C GLY A 96 -12.23 11.37 19.40
N ARG A 97 -12.63 10.09 19.45
CA ARG A 97 -12.63 9.13 18.32
C ARG A 97 -13.24 9.65 17.00
N GLY A 98 -14.19 10.59 17.07
CA GLY A 98 -14.74 11.26 15.88
C GLY A 98 -13.71 12.13 15.15
N TRP A 99 -12.92 12.93 15.87
CA TRP A 99 -11.91 13.81 15.30
C TRP A 99 -10.79 13.05 14.61
N VAL A 100 -10.33 11.95 15.21
CA VAL A 100 -9.28 11.12 14.61
C VAL A 100 -9.77 10.46 13.32
N ARG A 101 -11.02 10.00 13.28
CA ARG A 101 -11.64 9.47 12.06
C ARG A 101 -11.76 10.55 10.97
N TRP A 102 -12.35 11.70 11.28
CA TRP A 102 -12.51 12.79 10.30
C TRP A 102 -11.18 13.37 9.84
N GLY A 103 -10.23 13.54 10.75
CA GLY A 103 -8.86 13.98 10.46
C GLY A 103 -8.14 13.02 9.52
N SER A 104 -8.33 11.69 9.68
CA SER A 104 -7.74 10.72 8.74
C SER A 104 -8.30 10.87 7.32
N TRP A 105 -9.61 11.11 7.16
CA TRP A 105 -10.22 11.33 5.84
C TRP A 105 -9.78 12.64 5.21
N LEU A 106 -9.66 13.70 6.01
CA LEU A 106 -9.11 14.97 5.54
C LEU A 106 -7.65 14.80 5.09
N LEU A 107 -6.82 14.09 5.86
CA LEU A 107 -5.44 13.80 5.49
C LEU A 107 -5.36 12.98 4.19
N ILE A 108 -6.15 11.92 4.07
CA ILE A 108 -6.24 11.12 2.83
C ILE A 108 -6.59 12.03 1.64
N LEU A 109 -7.63 12.86 1.78
CA LEU A 109 -8.03 13.80 0.72
C LEU A 109 -6.89 14.76 0.33
N LEU A 110 -6.23 15.38 1.32
CA LEU A 110 -5.13 16.31 1.07
C LEU A 110 -3.94 15.63 0.36
N LEU A 111 -3.59 14.42 0.79
CA LEU A 111 -2.52 13.64 0.16
C LEU A 111 -2.89 13.20 -1.26
N THR A 112 -4.12 12.77 -1.50
CA THR A 112 -4.61 12.45 -2.85
C THR A 112 -4.58 13.68 -3.75
N VAL A 113 -5.04 14.84 -3.27
CA VAL A 113 -4.99 16.10 -4.03
C VAL A 113 -3.55 16.48 -4.36
N ALA A 114 -2.62 16.38 -3.40
CA ALA A 114 -1.20 16.59 -3.65
C ALA A 114 -0.66 15.66 -4.74
N MET A 115 -1.00 14.36 -4.68
CA MET A 115 -0.60 13.36 -5.68
C MET A 115 -1.17 13.65 -7.08
N ILE A 116 -2.40 14.17 -7.17
CA ILE A 116 -2.96 14.59 -8.46
C ILE A 116 -2.08 15.68 -9.08
N PHE A 117 -1.66 16.68 -8.30
CA PHE A 117 -0.81 17.76 -8.81
C PHE A 117 0.62 17.31 -9.12
N THR A 118 1.18 16.34 -8.38
CA THR A 118 2.56 15.90 -8.58
C THR A 118 2.73 14.80 -9.63
N ASP A 119 1.72 13.96 -9.83
CA ASP A 119 1.82 12.76 -10.67
C ASP A 119 0.84 12.71 -11.84
N LEU A 120 -0.27 13.48 -11.84
CA LEU A 120 -1.23 13.52 -12.95
C LEU A 120 -1.29 14.86 -13.71
N ALA A 121 -1.12 15.99 -13.02
CA ALA A 121 -1.20 17.30 -13.67
C ALA A 121 -0.03 17.46 -14.66
N GLY A 122 -0.36 17.66 -15.94
CA GLY A 122 0.65 17.75 -17.00
C GLY A 122 1.36 16.43 -17.31
N MET A 123 0.78 15.29 -16.91
CA MET A 123 1.35 13.96 -17.18
C MET A 123 1.67 13.77 -18.66
N SER A 124 2.94 13.46 -18.93
CA SER A 124 3.44 13.09 -20.26
C SER A 124 4.08 11.72 -20.16
N LEU A 125 3.48 10.74 -20.83
CA LEU A 125 3.94 9.36 -20.77
C LEU A 125 4.94 9.07 -21.89
N VAL A 126 6.17 8.76 -21.52
CA VAL A 126 7.24 8.35 -22.43
C VAL A 126 7.68 6.92 -22.17
N VAL A 127 8.24 6.29 -23.18
CA VAL A 127 8.73 4.91 -23.08
C VAL A 127 10.05 4.87 -22.33
N GLU A 128 10.15 3.98 -21.36
CA GLU A 128 11.37 3.67 -20.63
C GLU A 128 11.60 2.15 -20.60
N TYR A 129 12.86 1.76 -20.75
CA TYR A 129 13.31 0.38 -20.59
C TYR A 129 14.06 0.24 -19.27
N GLU A 130 13.58 -0.67 -18.43
CA GLU A 130 14.24 -1.07 -17.19
C GLU A 130 14.72 -2.51 -17.33
N GLY A 131 15.98 -2.67 -17.78
CA GLY A 131 16.46 -3.96 -18.24
C GLY A 131 15.64 -4.44 -19.43
N ASP A 132 15.00 -5.61 -19.31
CA ASP A 132 14.10 -6.19 -20.31
C ASP A 132 12.62 -5.78 -20.17
N ALA A 133 12.27 -5.01 -19.12
CA ALA A 133 10.91 -4.52 -18.94
C ALA A 133 10.68 -3.22 -19.74
N LEU A 134 9.60 -3.18 -20.53
CA LEU A 134 9.14 -2.00 -21.26
C LEU A 134 8.02 -1.33 -20.47
N ARG A 135 8.15 -0.03 -20.15
CA ARG A 135 7.15 0.70 -19.35
C ARG A 135 6.90 2.08 -19.96
N TYR A 136 5.71 2.63 -19.75
CA TYR A 136 5.51 4.07 -19.88
C TYR A 136 5.66 4.74 -18.51
N VAL A 137 6.48 5.79 -18.46
CA VAL A 137 6.76 6.59 -17.27
C VAL A 137 6.37 8.05 -17.49
N ASN A 138 6.01 8.75 -16.43
CA ASN A 138 5.70 10.18 -16.47
C ASN A 138 7.00 10.99 -16.37
N GLU A 139 7.42 11.59 -17.49
CA GLU A 139 8.64 12.43 -17.54
C GLU A 139 8.48 13.77 -16.82
N ASN A 140 7.24 14.23 -16.66
CA ASN A 140 6.91 15.49 -15.97
C ASN A 140 6.63 15.29 -14.48
N ARG A 141 6.98 14.12 -13.93
CA ARG A 141 6.78 13.83 -12.51
C ARG A 141 7.59 14.82 -11.66
N PHE A 142 6.99 15.30 -10.57
CA PHE A 142 7.67 16.14 -9.61
C PHE A 142 8.96 15.48 -9.10
N ALA A 143 10.09 16.17 -9.23
CA ALA A 143 11.43 15.63 -8.92
C ALA A 143 11.78 15.61 -7.42
N GLY A 144 10.90 16.08 -6.54
CA GLY A 144 11.12 16.05 -5.10
C GLY A 144 10.69 14.73 -4.44
N PRO A 145 10.91 14.59 -3.11
CA PRO A 145 10.51 13.39 -2.38
C PRO A 145 9.01 13.12 -2.53
N PRO A 146 8.58 11.85 -2.57
CA PRO A 146 7.17 11.51 -2.67
C PRO A 146 6.48 11.82 -1.33
N ILE A 147 6.00 13.05 -1.17
CA ILE A 147 5.49 13.59 0.10
C ILE A 147 4.37 12.72 0.65
N ALA A 148 3.41 12.33 -0.19
CA ALA A 148 2.27 11.52 0.25
C ALA A 148 2.67 10.12 0.71
N ALA A 149 3.47 9.40 -0.08
CA ALA A 149 3.94 8.06 0.28
C ALA A 149 4.80 8.10 1.55
N THR A 150 5.68 9.09 1.67
CA THR A 150 6.54 9.28 2.86
C THR A 150 5.70 9.59 4.10
N THR A 151 4.76 10.52 4.00
CA THR A 151 3.88 10.92 5.11
C THR A 151 3.02 9.75 5.58
N MET A 152 2.40 9.03 4.64
CA MET A 152 1.63 7.82 4.92
C MET A 152 2.49 6.79 5.63
N THR A 153 3.68 6.49 5.11
CA THR A 153 4.56 5.47 5.68
C THR A 153 5.01 5.84 7.09
N LEU A 154 5.40 7.10 7.35
CA LEU A 154 5.78 7.58 8.68
C LEU A 154 4.63 7.47 9.69
N LEU A 155 3.40 7.78 9.27
CA LEU A 155 2.21 7.63 10.11
C LEU A 155 1.98 6.15 10.45
N VAL A 156 2.08 5.26 9.45
CA VAL A 156 1.92 3.82 9.68
C VAL A 156 3.03 3.24 10.55
N ILE A 157 4.27 3.74 10.45
CA ILE A 157 5.36 3.41 11.40
C ILE A 157 4.95 3.79 12.83
N GLY A 158 4.49 5.02 13.06
CA GLY A 158 4.09 5.49 14.39
C GLY A 158 2.96 4.65 15.00
N LEU A 159 1.92 4.38 14.21
CA LEU A 159 0.82 3.49 14.61
C LEU A 159 1.29 2.04 14.79
N GLY A 160 2.21 1.57 13.95
CA GLY A 160 2.83 0.25 14.03
C GLY A 160 3.57 0.06 15.33
N VAL A 161 4.37 1.04 15.74
CA VAL A 161 5.09 1.02 17.02
C VAL A 161 4.12 1.03 18.19
N ALA A 162 3.04 1.80 18.10
CA ALA A 162 2.00 1.80 19.14
C ALA A 162 1.31 0.43 19.26
N VAL A 163 0.95 -0.20 18.12
CA VAL A 163 0.39 -1.56 18.09
C VAL A 163 1.39 -2.55 18.69
N TRP A 164 2.65 -2.50 18.27
CA TRP A 164 3.70 -3.37 18.79
C TRP A 164 3.81 -3.27 20.31
N ARG A 165 3.89 -2.05 20.87
CA ARG A 165 3.98 -1.86 22.32
C ARG A 165 2.75 -2.37 23.07
N ARG A 166 1.58 -2.39 22.43
CA ARG A 166 0.31 -2.79 23.04
C ARG A 166 0.03 -4.29 22.96
N SER A 167 0.31 -4.92 21.82
CA SER A 167 -0.02 -6.34 21.55
C SER A 167 1.20 -7.27 21.49
N GLY A 168 2.42 -6.72 21.44
CA GLY A 168 3.64 -7.49 21.19
C GLY A 168 3.85 -7.86 19.72
N TRP A 169 3.01 -7.38 18.79
CA TRP A 169 3.07 -7.70 17.37
C TRP A 169 3.84 -6.64 16.55
N PRO A 170 5.10 -6.87 16.15
CA PRO A 170 5.97 -5.84 15.57
C PRO A 170 5.74 -5.58 14.08
N TRP A 171 5.03 -6.48 13.39
CA TRP A 171 5.14 -6.61 11.94
C TRP A 171 4.65 -5.39 11.17
N MET A 172 3.58 -4.72 11.61
CA MET A 172 3.12 -3.46 10.97
C MET A 172 4.21 -2.38 10.99
N ALA A 173 4.93 -2.23 12.10
CA ALA A 173 6.04 -1.28 12.21
C ALA A 173 7.22 -1.69 11.33
N ALA A 174 7.60 -2.97 11.38
CA ALA A 174 8.74 -3.50 10.64
C ALA A 174 8.53 -3.39 9.11
N GLY A 175 7.34 -3.75 8.62
CA GLY A 175 7.00 -3.64 7.20
C GLY A 175 6.98 -2.19 6.73
N ALA A 176 6.41 -1.26 7.52
CA ALA A 176 6.40 0.16 7.20
C ALA A 176 7.80 0.78 7.22
N LEU A 177 8.65 0.41 8.19
CA LEU A 177 10.04 0.84 8.25
C LEU A 177 10.84 0.33 7.04
N PHE A 178 10.66 -0.94 6.69
CA PHE A 178 11.28 -1.50 5.50
C PHE A 178 10.81 -0.77 4.23
N MET A 179 9.52 -0.46 4.10
CA MET A 179 9.01 0.33 2.97
C MET A 179 9.66 1.71 2.88
N LEU A 180 9.86 2.39 4.01
CA LEU A 180 10.54 3.68 4.03
C LEU A 180 11.99 3.55 3.52
N LEU A 181 12.73 2.53 3.97
CA LEU A 181 14.09 2.24 3.50
C LEU A 181 14.11 1.84 2.02
N ALA A 182 13.14 1.02 1.60
CA ALA A 182 12.95 0.56 0.23
C ALA A 182 12.71 1.72 -0.74
N GLY A 183 11.87 2.68 -0.37
CA GLY A 183 11.56 3.86 -1.16
C GLY A 183 12.59 5.00 -1.09
N THR A 184 13.62 4.87 -0.25
CA THR A 184 14.67 5.90 -0.08
C THR A 184 16.05 5.32 -0.37
N VAL A 185 16.73 4.79 0.65
CA VAL A 185 18.12 4.33 0.59
C VAL A 185 18.29 3.20 -0.41
N LEU A 186 17.41 2.20 -0.39
CA LEU A 186 17.54 1.03 -1.27
C LEU A 186 17.13 1.34 -2.71
N HIS A 187 16.21 2.28 -2.91
CA HIS A 187 15.82 2.73 -4.25
C HIS A 187 17.02 3.29 -5.02
N ALA A 188 17.91 4.02 -4.35
CA ALA A 188 19.11 4.56 -4.99
C ALA A 188 20.05 3.46 -5.54
N ALA A 189 20.07 2.28 -4.92
CA ALA A 189 20.94 1.17 -5.31
C ALA A 189 20.26 0.15 -6.25
N LEU A 190 18.95 -0.09 -6.06
CA LEU A 190 18.22 -1.17 -6.72
C LEU A 190 17.02 -0.68 -7.56
N GLY A 191 16.79 0.62 -7.63
CA GLY A 191 15.69 1.22 -8.39
C GLY A 191 14.32 0.71 -7.96
N SER A 192 13.47 0.43 -8.94
CA SER A 192 12.10 -0.05 -8.73
C SER A 192 12.03 -1.40 -8.00
N VAL A 193 13.07 -2.22 -8.10
CA VAL A 193 13.11 -3.57 -7.49
C VAL A 193 12.98 -3.44 -5.98
N ALA A 194 13.73 -2.51 -5.36
CA ALA A 194 13.62 -2.26 -3.92
C ALA A 194 12.20 -1.83 -3.55
N THR A 195 11.64 -0.85 -4.27
CA THR A 195 10.32 -0.29 -3.98
C THR A 195 9.23 -1.36 -4.05
N ASN A 196 9.24 -2.21 -5.08
CA ASN A 196 8.23 -3.27 -5.25
C ASN A 196 8.33 -4.37 -4.19
N ILE A 197 9.54 -4.73 -3.75
CA ILE A 197 9.73 -5.62 -2.58
C ILE A 197 9.18 -4.94 -1.32
N GLY A 198 9.46 -3.65 -1.16
CA GLY A 198 8.93 -2.83 -0.06
C GLY A 198 7.41 -2.85 0.01
N GLU A 199 6.75 -2.62 -1.13
CA GLU A 199 5.29 -2.61 -1.24
C GLU A 199 4.68 -3.98 -0.90
N LEU A 200 5.26 -5.07 -1.41
CA LEU A 200 4.81 -6.43 -1.09
C LEU A 200 4.93 -6.72 0.40
N LEU A 201 6.10 -6.45 1.00
CA LEU A 201 6.33 -6.70 2.42
C LEU A 201 5.46 -5.81 3.31
N PHE A 202 5.25 -4.56 2.91
CA PHE A 202 4.40 -3.62 3.61
C PHE A 202 2.93 -4.05 3.59
N ALA A 203 2.39 -4.36 2.41
CA ALA A 203 1.05 -4.93 2.25
C ALA A 203 0.88 -6.20 3.10
N THR A 204 1.85 -7.11 3.03
CA THR A 204 1.85 -8.36 3.82
C THR A 204 1.80 -8.06 5.31
N SER A 205 2.56 -7.06 5.78
CA SER A 205 2.60 -6.69 7.20
C SER A 205 1.27 -6.15 7.73
N LEU A 206 0.54 -5.39 6.92
CA LEU A 206 -0.80 -4.89 7.26
C LEU A 206 -1.80 -6.05 7.32
N VAL A 207 -1.79 -6.94 6.32
CA VAL A 207 -2.69 -8.11 6.28
C VAL A 207 -2.39 -9.08 7.43
N ALA A 208 -1.12 -9.31 7.76
CA ALA A 208 -0.72 -10.13 8.90
C ALA A 208 -1.17 -9.52 10.23
N THR A 209 -1.15 -8.19 10.35
CA THR A 209 -1.63 -7.48 11.53
C THR A 209 -3.15 -7.55 11.66
N GLU A 210 -3.90 -7.43 10.56
CA GLU A 210 -5.36 -7.68 10.55
C GLU A 210 -5.68 -9.12 11.00
N ALA A 211 -4.94 -10.11 10.49
CA ALA A 211 -5.12 -11.50 10.89
C ALA A 211 -4.87 -11.71 12.40
N HIS A 212 -3.81 -11.10 12.94
CA HIS A 212 -3.49 -11.14 14.36
C HIS A 212 -4.59 -10.50 15.21
N VAL A 213 -5.04 -9.29 14.85
CA VAL A 213 -6.10 -8.57 15.57
C VAL A 213 -7.39 -9.39 15.59
N GLN A 214 -7.82 -9.93 14.44
CA GLN A 214 -9.01 -10.80 14.40
C GLN A 214 -8.87 -12.06 15.25
N ALA A 215 -7.67 -12.64 15.32
CA ALA A 215 -7.42 -13.83 16.15
C ALA A 215 -7.54 -13.51 17.66
N VAL A 216 -7.03 -12.35 18.08
CA VAL A 216 -7.14 -11.87 19.47
C VAL A 216 -8.60 -11.58 19.83
N GLU A 217 -9.33 -10.86 18.97
CA GLU A 217 -10.77 -10.57 19.16
C GLU A 217 -11.58 -11.85 19.35
N ARG A 218 -11.39 -12.85 18.46
CA ARG A 218 -12.07 -14.15 18.57
C ARG A 218 -11.73 -14.92 19.85
N ALA A 219 -10.49 -14.81 20.33
CA ALA A 219 -10.08 -15.46 21.56
C ALA A 219 -10.71 -14.80 22.80
N GLN A 220 -10.99 -13.50 22.74
CA GLN A 220 -11.72 -12.77 23.79
C GLN A 220 -13.20 -13.13 23.79
N ASP A 221 -13.85 -13.19 22.62
CA ASP A 221 -15.26 -13.58 22.49
C ASP A 221 -15.52 -14.99 23.06
N LYS A 222 -14.60 -15.93 22.81
CA LYS A 222 -14.68 -17.30 23.36
C LYS A 222 -14.54 -17.37 24.89
N LYS A 223 -13.88 -16.38 25.51
CA LYS A 223 -13.70 -16.31 26.97
C LYS A 223 -14.87 -15.62 27.69
N SER A 224 -15.73 -14.92 26.94
CA SER A 224 -16.96 -14.30 27.44
C SER A 224 -18.20 -14.82 26.69
N PRO A 225 -18.48 -16.13 26.64
CA PRO A 225 -19.69 -16.64 26.01
C PRO A 225 -20.91 -16.30 26.88
N GLY A 226 -21.58 -15.19 26.57
CA GLY A 226 -22.81 -14.76 27.22
C GLY A 226 -22.59 -13.86 28.44
N GLN A 227 -22.64 -12.55 28.21
CA GLN A 227 -23.40 -11.66 29.08
C GLN A 227 -24.73 -11.36 28.39
#